data_AF-A0A952BES9-F1
#
_entry.id   AF-A0A952BES9-F1
#
_cell.length_a   1.000
_cell.length_b   1.000
_cell.length_c   1.000
_cell.angle_alpha   90.00
_cell.angle_beta   90.00
_cell.angle_gamma   90.00
#
_symmetry.space_group_name_H-M   'P 1'
#
loop_
_entity.id
_entity.type
_entity.pdbx_description
1 polymer ?
#
loop_
_entity_poly.entity_id
_entity_poly.type
_entity_poly.pdbx_seq_one_letter_code
_entity_poly.pdbx_strand_id
1 'polypeptide(L)'
;MRKAFKCVKLMGTILSGEALKILFFARLWFLFFFLFFLLPPPAVRSLEFSVQYLPGDKFKITEKADLRRFENGRFIGLSYREVRGILDVQPGQGGTPEVQGSFFVFEETKHKDRHVARKIDDVVPVKFSFQADGTYLVPESERYPTLRSFPTFPAEPVERDETWRAFGVRVVEPFRDGKFTRVRFYCEYRYLGRQKRN
;
A
#
# COMPACT_ATOMS: atom_id res chain seq x y z
N MET A 1 -68.75 -75.74 -29.09
CA MET A 1 -67.59 -76.28 -29.83
C MET A 1 -66.32 -75.91 -29.10
N ARG A 2 -65.46 -76.91 -28.85
CA ARG A 2 -64.17 -76.79 -28.16
C ARG A 2 -63.15 -76.07 -29.03
N LYS A 3 -62.37 -75.16 -28.44
CA LYS A 3 -60.93 -75.02 -28.71
C LYS A 3 -60.22 -74.68 -27.41
N ALA A 4 -59.06 -75.29 -27.25
CA ALA A 4 -58.35 -75.46 -26.00
C ALA A 4 -56.98 -74.76 -26.03
N PHE A 5 -56.45 -74.51 -24.82
CA PHE A 5 -55.06 -74.29 -24.41
C PHE A 5 -54.21 -73.20 -25.09
N LYS A 6 -53.69 -72.26 -24.26
CA LYS A 6 -52.31 -72.36 -23.76
C LYS A 6 -52.05 -71.42 -22.58
N CYS A 7 -51.67 -72.03 -21.46
CA CYS A 7 -50.96 -71.42 -20.34
C CYS A 7 -49.48 -71.30 -20.73
N VAL A 8 -48.89 -70.12 -20.56
CA VAL A 8 -47.42 -69.94 -20.58
C VAL A 8 -47.02 -69.20 -19.31
N LYS A 9 -46.02 -69.79 -18.68
CA LYS A 9 -45.49 -69.57 -17.34
C LYS A 9 -44.30 -68.60 -17.43
N LEU A 10 -44.21 -67.69 -16.45
CA LEU A 10 -43.03 -67.00 -15.87
C LEU A 10 -41.79 -66.78 -16.77
N MET A 11 -41.37 -65.52 -16.90
CA MET A 11 -39.94 -65.20 -16.92
C MET A 11 -39.72 -63.83 -16.28
N GLY A 12 -39.29 -63.86 -15.03
CA GLY A 12 -38.71 -62.70 -14.35
C GLY A 12 -37.44 -62.27 -15.08
N THR A 13 -37.38 -60.99 -15.41
CA THR A 13 -36.22 -60.39 -16.06
C THR A 13 -35.13 -60.27 -14.99
N ILE A 14 -34.17 -61.19 -15.05
CA ILE A 14 -32.91 -61.12 -14.33
C ILE A 14 -32.19 -59.85 -14.84
N LEU A 15 -32.15 -58.82 -14.01
CA LEU A 15 -31.23 -57.69 -14.19
C LEU A 15 -29.81 -58.26 -14.15
N SER A 16 -29.22 -58.39 -15.34
CA SER A 16 -27.81 -58.70 -15.55
C SER A 16 -26.93 -57.84 -14.63
N GLY A 17 -26.04 -58.48 -13.88
CA GLY A 17 -25.14 -57.82 -12.92
C GLY A 17 -24.20 -56.78 -13.53
N GLU A 18 -24.09 -56.70 -14.85
CA GLU A 18 -23.36 -55.66 -15.57
C GLU A 18 -24.10 -54.30 -15.55
N ALA A 19 -25.43 -54.32 -15.69
CA ALA A 19 -26.24 -53.09 -15.67
C ALA A 19 -26.25 -52.42 -14.30
N LEU A 20 -26.20 -53.22 -13.23
CA LEU A 20 -26.13 -52.72 -11.85
C LEU A 20 -24.78 -52.05 -11.56
N LYS A 21 -23.67 -52.58 -12.11
CA LYS A 21 -22.34 -51.96 -11.99
C LYS A 21 -22.29 -50.61 -12.70
N ILE A 22 -22.82 -50.51 -13.93
CA ILE A 22 -22.81 -49.26 -14.71
C ILE A 22 -23.64 -48.16 -14.00
N LEU A 23 -24.80 -48.51 -13.45
CA LEU A 23 -25.61 -47.59 -12.64
C LEU A 23 -24.92 -47.16 -11.34
N PHE A 24 -24.15 -48.06 -10.71
CA PHE A 24 -23.36 -47.75 -9.52
C PHE A 24 -22.18 -46.83 -9.84
N PHE A 25 -21.46 -47.10 -10.93
CA PHE A 25 -20.38 -46.24 -11.43
C PHE A 25 -20.90 -44.87 -11.86
N ALA A 26 -22.04 -44.80 -12.55
CA ALA A 26 -22.66 -43.53 -12.94
C ALA A 26 -23.08 -42.70 -11.72
N ARG A 27 -23.65 -43.32 -10.67
CA ARG A 27 -23.97 -42.64 -9.40
C ARG A 27 -22.73 -42.19 -8.64
N LEU A 28 -21.67 -42.99 -8.63
CA LEU A 28 -20.41 -42.66 -7.97
C LEU A 28 -19.71 -41.49 -8.69
N TRP A 29 -19.78 -41.45 -10.03
CA TRP A 29 -19.28 -40.35 -10.84
C TRP A 29 -20.13 -39.08 -10.68
N PHE A 30 -21.45 -39.21 -10.60
CA PHE A 30 -22.34 -38.07 -10.31
C PHE A 30 -22.09 -37.49 -8.91
N LEU A 31 -21.90 -38.34 -7.90
CA LEU A 31 -21.51 -37.92 -6.55
C LEU A 31 -20.14 -37.25 -6.54
N PHE A 32 -19.16 -37.78 -7.27
CA PHE A 32 -17.83 -37.18 -7.38
C PHE A 32 -17.86 -35.82 -8.11
N PHE A 33 -18.66 -35.70 -9.18
CA PHE A 33 -18.85 -34.45 -9.92
C PHE A 33 -19.59 -33.39 -9.09
N PHE A 34 -20.60 -33.82 -8.30
CA PHE A 34 -21.31 -32.94 -7.38
C PHE A 34 -20.43 -32.50 -6.20
N LEU A 35 -19.58 -33.39 -5.69
CA LEU A 35 -18.59 -33.08 -4.65
C LEU A 35 -17.53 -32.08 -5.15
N PHE A 36 -17.16 -32.15 -6.44
CA PHE A 36 -16.24 -31.20 -7.06
C PHE A 36 -16.85 -29.79 -7.20
N PHE A 37 -18.16 -29.68 -7.42
CA PHE A 37 -18.88 -28.41 -7.44
C PHE A 37 -19.17 -27.81 -6.05
N LEU A 38 -19.08 -28.62 -4.99
CA LEU A 38 -19.21 -28.19 -3.58
C LEU A 38 -17.91 -27.68 -2.98
N LEU A 39 -16.77 -27.82 -3.68
CA LEU A 39 -15.53 -27.18 -3.28
C LEU A 39 -15.62 -25.69 -3.57
N PRO A 40 -15.51 -24.81 -2.55
CA PRO A 40 -15.46 -23.37 -2.79
C PRO A 40 -14.27 -23.06 -3.70
N PRO A 41 -14.41 -22.12 -4.66
CA PRO A 41 -13.29 -21.73 -5.49
C PRO A 41 -12.12 -21.29 -4.58
N PRO A 42 -10.87 -21.55 -4.99
CA PRO A 42 -9.72 -21.09 -4.21
C PRO A 42 -9.87 -19.59 -4.01
N ALA A 43 -9.95 -19.16 -2.75
CA ALA A 43 -10.05 -17.75 -2.41
C ALA A 43 -8.85 -17.03 -3.03
N VAL A 44 -9.09 -16.21 -4.04
CA VAL A 44 -8.10 -15.29 -4.57
C VAL A 44 -7.76 -14.36 -3.43
N ARG A 45 -6.59 -14.56 -2.82
CA ARG A 45 -6.11 -13.72 -1.72
C ARG A 45 -5.73 -12.37 -2.29
N SER A 46 -6.70 -11.47 -2.28
CA SER A 46 -6.52 -10.05 -2.55
C SER A 46 -5.64 -9.46 -1.44
N LEU A 47 -4.53 -8.83 -1.81
CA LEU A 47 -3.57 -8.25 -0.86
C LEU A 47 -3.97 -6.81 -0.51
N GLU A 48 -4.45 -6.57 0.71
CA GLU A 48 -4.63 -5.21 1.21
C GLU A 48 -3.27 -4.57 1.48
N PHE A 49 -3.05 -3.39 0.92
CA PHE A 49 -1.89 -2.56 1.22
C PHE A 49 -2.29 -1.52 2.25
N SER A 50 -1.71 -1.61 3.44
CA SER A 50 -1.84 -0.56 4.45
C SER A 50 -0.48 -0.17 5.00
N VAL A 51 -0.33 1.11 5.29
CA VAL A 51 0.79 1.60 6.09
C VAL A 51 0.40 1.44 7.55
N GLN A 52 1.15 0.62 8.29
CA GLN A 52 0.94 0.43 9.72
C GLN A 52 2.19 0.87 10.48
N TYR A 53 1.99 1.83 11.38
CA TYR A 53 2.98 2.23 12.38
C TYR A 53 2.45 1.82 13.74
N LEU A 54 3.26 1.08 14.51
CA LEU A 54 2.89 0.64 15.83
C LEU A 54 3.36 1.67 16.88
N PRO A 55 2.57 1.91 17.94
CA PRO A 55 3.04 2.71 19.07
C PRO A 55 4.37 2.17 19.61
N GLY A 56 5.34 3.06 19.78
CA GLY A 56 6.71 2.72 20.16
C GLY A 56 7.69 2.65 18.99
N ASP A 57 7.21 2.64 17.74
CA ASP A 57 8.07 2.70 16.56
C ASP A 57 8.83 4.04 16.48
N LYS A 58 10.05 3.98 15.96
CA LYS A 58 10.84 5.17 15.59
C LYS A 58 10.59 5.52 14.14
N PHE A 59 10.21 6.77 13.89
CA PHE A 59 10.03 7.30 12.56
C PHE A 59 11.16 8.28 12.23
N LYS A 60 11.95 7.96 11.20
CA LYS A 60 13.11 8.77 10.79
C LYS A 60 12.98 9.17 9.33
N ILE A 61 13.12 10.47 9.08
CA ILE A 61 13.18 11.02 7.72
C ILE A 61 14.51 11.78 7.59
N THR A 62 15.18 11.63 6.46
CA THR A 62 16.29 12.52 6.10
C THR A 62 16.05 13.05 4.71
N GLU A 63 15.96 14.37 4.60
CA GLU A 63 15.89 15.07 3.33
C GLU A 63 17.21 15.80 3.10
N LYS A 64 17.74 15.69 1.89
CA LYS A 64 18.94 16.42 1.45
C LYS A 64 18.60 17.17 0.17
N ALA A 65 19.01 18.42 0.11
CA ALA A 65 18.80 19.29 -1.04
C ALA A 65 20.09 20.02 -1.39
N ASP A 66 20.53 19.86 -2.64
CA ASP A 66 21.64 20.58 -3.25
C ASP A 66 21.07 21.58 -4.26
N LEU A 67 21.16 22.88 -3.95
CA LEU A 67 20.47 23.93 -4.69
C LEU A 67 21.46 24.96 -5.25
N ARG A 68 21.19 25.44 -6.46
CA ARG A 68 21.82 26.65 -7.03
C ARG A 68 20.90 27.83 -6.78
N ARG A 69 21.39 28.86 -6.08
CA ARG A 69 20.57 30.02 -5.73
C ARG A 69 20.81 31.18 -6.69
N PHE A 70 19.72 31.72 -7.21
CA PHE A 70 19.71 32.92 -8.04
C PHE A 70 18.78 33.96 -7.41
N GLU A 71 19.20 35.21 -7.40
CA GLU A 71 18.37 36.36 -7.03
C GLU A 71 18.41 37.37 -8.18
N ASN A 72 17.25 37.76 -8.71
CA ASN A 72 17.14 38.69 -9.84
C ASN A 72 18.03 38.32 -11.04
N GLY A 73 18.11 37.02 -11.35
CA GLY A 73 18.94 36.47 -12.44
C GLY A 73 20.43 36.33 -12.12
N ARG A 74 20.91 36.84 -10.98
CA ARG A 74 22.31 36.74 -10.56
C ARG A 74 22.54 35.50 -9.70
N PHE A 75 23.60 34.74 -9.99
CA PHE A 75 24.03 33.61 -9.17
C PHE A 75 24.58 34.10 -7.82
N ILE A 76 24.02 33.58 -6.73
CA ILE A 76 24.39 33.93 -5.35
C ILE A 76 25.31 32.87 -4.74
N GLY A 77 25.13 31.59 -5.10
CA GLY A 77 25.97 30.51 -4.61
C GLY A 77 25.29 29.14 -4.64
N LEU A 78 26.04 28.15 -4.15
CA LEU A 78 25.53 26.80 -3.89
C LEU A 78 25.06 26.71 -2.43
N SER A 79 23.86 26.20 -2.25
CA SER A 79 23.28 25.97 -0.93
C SER A 79 22.98 24.49 -0.75
N TYR A 80 23.52 23.94 0.33
CA TYR A 80 23.20 22.61 0.82
C TYR A 80 22.25 22.74 2.00
N ARG A 81 21.19 21.93 2.01
CA ARG A 81 20.30 21.81 3.16
C ARG A 81 20.05 20.34 3.46
N GLU A 82 20.20 19.97 4.71
CA GLU A 82 19.85 18.66 5.23
C GLU A 82 18.85 18.84 6.36
N VAL A 83 17.75 18.09 6.32
CA VAL A 83 16.73 18.10 7.35
C VAL A 83 16.55 16.67 7.85
N ARG A 84 16.70 16.47 9.16
CA ARG A 84 16.57 15.17 9.82
C ARG A 84 15.38 15.17 10.77
N GLY A 85 14.36 14.38 10.48
CA GLY A 85 13.27 14.10 11.40
C GLY A 85 13.63 12.90 12.28
N ILE A 86 13.55 13.09 13.60
CA ILE A 86 13.63 12.00 14.58
C ILE A 86 12.35 12.07 15.39
N LEU A 87 11.45 11.11 15.14
CA LEU A 87 10.11 11.11 15.69
C LEU A 87 9.76 9.76 16.31
N ASP A 88 8.79 9.82 17.21
CA ASP A 88 8.24 8.72 17.97
C ASP A 88 6.77 8.54 17.61
N VAL A 89 6.39 7.29 17.34
CA VAL A 89 5.00 6.91 17.12
C VAL A 89 4.34 6.65 18.48
N GLN A 90 3.27 7.37 18.75
CA GLN A 90 2.47 7.31 19.97
C GLN A 90 1.05 6.84 19.64
N PRO A 91 0.35 6.24 20.62
CA PRO A 91 -1.06 5.95 20.44
C PRO A 91 -1.84 7.27 20.32
N GLY A 92 -2.47 7.50 19.17
CA GLY A 92 -3.33 8.67 18.97
C GLY A 92 -4.79 8.36 19.29
N GLN A 93 -5.64 9.39 19.20
CA GLN A 93 -7.06 9.26 19.46
C GLN A 93 -7.77 8.48 18.33
N GLY A 94 -8.73 7.63 18.68
CA GLY A 94 -9.52 6.89 17.69
C GLY A 94 -8.74 5.80 16.93
N GLY A 95 -7.65 5.29 17.48
CA GLY A 95 -6.85 4.21 16.87
C GLY A 95 -5.94 4.65 15.74
N THR A 96 -5.88 5.95 15.44
CA THR A 96 -4.93 6.50 14.46
C THR A 96 -3.61 6.79 15.17
N PRO A 97 -2.47 6.23 14.73
CA PRO A 97 -1.18 6.51 15.34
C PRO A 97 -0.79 7.98 15.14
N GLU A 98 -0.27 8.59 16.19
CA GLU A 98 0.23 9.95 16.17
C GLU A 98 1.75 9.93 16.16
N VAL A 99 2.36 10.81 15.37
CA VAL A 99 3.81 10.97 15.27
C VAL A 99 4.20 12.31 15.84
N GLN A 100 5.11 12.29 16.80
CA GLN A 100 5.62 13.49 17.45
C GLN A 100 7.15 13.44 17.58
N GLY A 101 7.79 14.60 17.53
CA GLY A 101 9.24 14.69 17.66
C GLY A 101 9.76 15.98 17.08
N SER A 102 11.00 15.95 16.60
CA SER A 102 11.66 17.14 16.09
C SER A 102 12.32 16.91 14.73
N PHE A 103 12.24 17.93 13.89
CA PHE A 103 13.08 18.06 12.70
C PHE A 103 14.26 18.98 13.02
N PHE A 104 15.47 18.50 12.73
CA PHE A 104 16.73 19.21 12.87
C PHE A 104 17.16 19.70 11.49
N VAL A 105 17.34 21.01 11.34
CA VAL A 105 17.74 21.66 10.09
C VAL A 105 19.23 21.97 10.14
N PHE A 106 19.94 21.57 9.08
CA PHE A 106 21.33 21.87 8.83
C PHE A 106 21.43 22.56 7.46
N GLU A 107 22.01 23.74 7.41
CA GLU A 107 22.10 24.57 6.22
C GLU A 107 23.52 25.11 6.07
N GLU A 108 24.11 24.89 4.88
CA GLU A 108 25.41 25.42 4.52
C GLU A 108 25.26 26.21 3.21
N THR A 109 25.68 27.47 3.21
CA THR A 109 25.87 28.23 1.97
C THR A 109 27.37 28.42 1.77
N LYS A 110 27.92 27.74 0.77
CA LYS A 110 29.36 27.82 0.49
C LYS A 110 29.65 29.04 -0.38
N HIS A 111 30.42 29.96 0.18
CA HIS A 111 31.04 31.05 -0.55
C HIS A 111 32.54 31.05 -0.19
N LYS A 112 33.40 30.64 -1.14
CA LYS A 112 34.87 30.54 -1.00
C LYS A 112 35.41 29.36 -0.17
N ASP A 113 34.93 28.15 -0.40
CA ASP A 113 35.55 26.86 0.02
C ASP A 113 36.05 26.71 1.47
N ARG A 114 35.49 27.48 2.43
CA ARG A 114 35.72 27.20 3.86
C ARG A 114 34.81 26.07 4.32
N HIS A 115 35.40 24.94 4.65
CA HIS A 115 34.73 23.88 5.41
C HIS A 115 34.45 24.39 6.84
N VAL A 116 33.17 24.50 7.19
CA VAL A 116 32.71 24.78 8.56
C VAL A 116 32.00 23.53 9.07
N ALA A 117 32.19 23.19 10.35
CA ALA A 117 31.47 22.08 10.97
C ALA A 117 29.95 22.30 10.90
N ARG A 118 29.18 21.25 10.61
CA ARG A 118 27.72 21.29 10.49
C ARG A 118 27.08 21.68 11.81
N LYS A 119 26.64 22.93 11.91
CA LYS A 119 25.84 23.43 13.03
C LYS A 119 24.38 23.07 12.79
N ILE A 120 23.63 22.82 13.87
CA ILE A 120 22.16 22.80 13.81
C ILE A 120 21.70 24.25 13.73
N ASP A 121 21.02 24.60 12.64
CA ASP A 121 20.50 25.95 12.42
C ASP A 121 19.12 26.14 13.04
N ASP A 122 18.30 25.08 13.07
CA ASP A 122 16.94 25.14 13.59
C ASP A 122 16.48 23.77 14.12
N VAL A 123 15.59 23.80 15.13
CA VAL A 123 14.95 22.61 15.72
C VAL A 123 13.45 22.86 15.74
N VAL A 124 12.70 22.05 15.00
CA VAL A 124 11.28 22.25 14.77
C VAL A 124 10.49 21.12 15.41
N PRO A 125 9.79 21.36 16.53
CA PRO A 125 8.88 20.36 17.06
C PRO A 125 7.69 20.21 16.11
N VAL A 126 7.25 18.98 15.89
CA VAL A 126 6.08 18.70 15.03
C VAL A 126 5.22 17.60 15.62
N LYS A 127 3.95 17.62 15.23
CA LYS A 127 2.97 16.59 15.57
C LYS A 127 1.99 16.41 14.39
N PHE A 128 1.83 15.17 13.94
CA PHE A 128 0.93 14.82 12.83
C PHE A 128 0.54 13.34 12.89
N SER A 129 -0.37 12.89 12.02
CA SER A 129 -0.77 11.48 11.94
C SER A 129 -0.84 10.97 10.50
N PHE A 130 -1.05 9.66 10.34
CA PHE A 130 -1.22 9.01 9.04
C PHE A 130 -2.54 8.27 8.97
N GLN A 131 -3.13 8.24 7.78
CA GLN A 131 -4.22 7.33 7.45
C GLN A 131 -3.66 6.00 6.91
N ALA A 132 -4.50 4.96 6.90
CA ALA A 132 -4.10 3.61 6.48
C ALA A 132 -3.64 3.54 5.00
N ASP A 133 -4.15 4.45 4.17
CA ASP A 133 -3.78 4.64 2.77
C ASP A 133 -2.43 5.36 2.60
N GLY A 134 -1.76 5.78 3.68
CA GLY A 134 -0.52 6.55 3.63
C GLY A 134 -0.71 8.06 3.48
N THR A 135 -1.94 8.56 3.55
CA THR A 135 -2.22 10.00 3.57
C THR A 135 -1.77 10.64 4.89
N TYR A 136 -1.11 11.79 4.81
CA TYR A 136 -0.60 12.52 5.97
C TYR A 136 -1.64 13.53 6.45
N LEU A 137 -1.95 13.50 7.75
CA LEU A 137 -2.81 14.48 8.42
C LEU A 137 -1.90 15.44 9.21
N VAL A 138 -1.42 16.47 8.52
CA VAL A 138 -0.45 17.44 9.05
C VAL A 138 -1.16 18.80 9.18
N PRO A 139 -1.13 19.46 10.37
CA PRO A 139 -1.69 20.79 10.53
C PRO A 139 -1.15 21.78 9.50
N GLU A 140 -1.97 22.73 9.07
CA GLU A 140 -1.55 23.68 8.04
C GLU A 140 -0.40 24.56 8.51
N SER A 141 -0.33 24.89 9.80
CA SER A 141 0.78 25.65 10.39
C SER A 141 2.13 24.93 10.33
N GLU A 142 2.15 23.62 10.17
CA GLU A 142 3.38 22.85 10.18
C GLU A 142 4.12 22.96 8.85
N ARG A 143 5.43 23.15 8.93
CA ARG A 143 6.34 23.18 7.77
C ARG A 143 6.96 21.82 7.45
N TYR A 144 7.04 20.93 8.44
CA TYR A 144 7.57 19.57 8.28
C TYR A 144 6.52 18.50 8.60
N PRO A 145 6.59 17.31 7.98
CA PRO A 145 7.48 16.96 6.88
C PRO A 145 7.14 17.75 5.60
N THR A 146 8.16 17.98 4.79
CA THR A 146 8.11 18.76 3.55
C THR A 146 7.56 17.93 2.38
N LEU A 147 7.70 16.61 2.41
CA LEU A 147 7.01 15.69 1.49
C LEU A 147 5.89 14.98 2.27
N ARG A 148 4.66 15.05 1.78
CA ARG A 148 3.45 14.55 2.44
C ARG A 148 2.63 13.70 1.49
N SER A 149 1.93 12.70 2.05
CA SER A 149 1.02 11.80 1.34
C SER A 149 1.67 11.15 0.11
N PHE A 150 2.93 10.71 0.28
CA PHE A 150 3.68 10.03 -0.76
C PHE A 150 4.59 8.96 -0.13
N PRO A 151 4.44 7.68 -0.49
CA PRO A 151 3.42 7.12 -1.39
C PRO A 151 2.00 7.11 -0.76
N THR A 152 0.97 7.01 -1.60
CA THR A 152 -0.41 6.71 -1.19
C THR A 152 -0.83 5.38 -1.82
N PHE A 153 -1.52 4.54 -1.05
CA PHE A 153 -1.98 3.21 -1.42
C PHE A 153 -3.51 3.20 -1.60
N PRO A 154 -4.05 2.41 -2.53
CA PRO A 154 -5.49 2.25 -2.65
C PRO A 154 -6.04 1.44 -1.46
N ALA A 155 -7.29 1.73 -1.09
CA ALA A 155 -7.98 0.97 -0.04
C ALA A 155 -8.31 -0.46 -0.49
N GLU A 156 -8.53 -0.64 -1.79
CA GLU A 156 -8.81 -1.93 -2.39
C GLU A 156 -7.51 -2.69 -2.69
N PRO A 157 -7.52 -4.02 -2.58
CA PRO A 157 -6.41 -4.84 -3.02
C PRO A 157 -6.04 -4.63 -4.49
N VAL A 158 -4.75 -4.58 -4.78
CA VAL A 158 -4.25 -4.40 -6.15
C VAL A 158 -3.70 -5.67 -6.76
N GLU A 159 -3.97 -5.85 -8.05
CA GLU A 159 -3.38 -6.89 -8.87
C GLU A 159 -2.09 -6.43 -9.56
N ARG A 160 -1.27 -7.39 -10.00
CA ARG A 160 -0.03 -7.07 -10.72
C ARG A 160 -0.36 -6.22 -11.96
N ASP A 161 0.46 -5.21 -12.20
CA ASP A 161 0.36 -4.23 -13.28
C ASP A 161 -0.82 -3.26 -13.18
N GLU A 162 -1.63 -3.37 -12.13
CA GLU A 162 -2.65 -2.38 -11.83
C GLU A 162 -2.02 -1.02 -11.50
N THR A 163 -2.69 0.03 -11.95
CA THR A 163 -2.26 1.42 -11.77
C THR A 163 -3.30 2.22 -11.02
N TRP A 164 -2.85 3.04 -10.10
CA TRP A 164 -3.69 4.02 -9.41
C TRP A 164 -2.99 5.36 -9.39
N ARG A 165 -3.75 6.40 -9.06
CA ARG A 165 -3.26 7.77 -9.02
C ARG A 165 -3.64 8.43 -7.73
N ALA A 166 -2.73 9.21 -7.18
CA ALA A 166 -2.97 9.99 -5.98
C ALA A 166 -2.21 11.31 -6.04
N PHE A 167 -2.53 12.19 -5.11
CA PHE A 167 -1.83 13.46 -4.96
C PHE A 167 -0.95 13.43 -3.73
N GLY A 168 0.28 13.91 -3.89
CA GLY A 168 1.14 14.29 -2.78
C GLY A 168 1.21 15.80 -2.64
N VAL A 169 1.78 16.25 -1.54
CA VAL A 169 2.05 17.67 -1.29
C VAL A 169 3.51 17.86 -0.97
N ARG A 170 4.13 18.82 -1.65
CA ARG A 170 5.47 19.30 -1.37
C ARG A 170 5.39 20.70 -0.76
N VAL A 171 5.86 20.84 0.47
CA VAL A 171 6.01 22.13 1.13
C VAL A 171 7.39 22.67 0.80
N VAL A 172 7.45 23.88 0.25
CA VAL A 172 8.69 24.54 -0.15
C VAL A 172 8.75 25.95 0.41
N GLU A 173 9.95 26.40 0.73
CA GLU A 173 10.25 27.76 1.19
C GLU A 173 11.29 28.36 0.24
N PRO A 174 10.88 28.86 -0.94
CA PRO A 174 11.81 29.21 -2.00
C PRO A 174 12.71 30.41 -1.64
N PHE A 175 12.17 31.36 -0.86
CA PHE A 175 12.85 32.62 -0.55
C PHE A 175 13.47 32.68 0.85
N ARG A 176 13.20 31.69 1.71
CA ARG A 176 13.65 31.66 3.12
C ARG A 176 13.18 32.86 3.95
N ASP A 177 11.98 33.35 3.65
CA ASP A 177 11.33 34.47 4.34
C ASP A 177 10.26 34.01 5.33
N GLY A 178 10.25 32.72 5.68
CA GLY A 178 9.22 32.10 6.52
C GLY A 178 7.89 31.84 5.80
N LYS A 179 7.79 32.14 4.50
CA LYS A 179 6.58 31.87 3.70
C LYS A 179 6.69 30.53 2.97
N PHE A 180 5.83 29.61 3.37
CA PHE A 180 5.79 28.27 2.82
C PHE A 180 4.71 28.16 1.74
N THR A 181 5.11 27.65 0.57
CA THR A 181 4.21 27.31 -0.54
C THR A 181 3.96 25.81 -0.54
N ARG A 182 2.69 25.42 -0.66
CA ARG A 182 2.27 24.01 -0.78
C ARG A 182 2.00 23.70 -2.24
N VAL A 183 2.89 22.92 -2.84
CA VAL A 183 2.78 22.48 -4.22
C VAL A 183 2.17 21.10 -4.23
N ARG A 184 0.93 20.99 -4.71
CA ARG A 184 0.28 19.70 -4.95
C ARG A 184 0.86 19.09 -6.22
N PHE A 185 1.28 17.84 -6.16
CA PHE A 185 1.79 17.10 -7.31
C PHE A 185 0.99 15.82 -7.51
N TYR A 186 0.83 15.41 -8.76
CA TYR A 186 0.08 14.23 -9.14
C TYR A 186 1.01 13.07 -9.44
N CYS A 187 0.70 11.89 -8.90
CA CYS A 187 1.48 10.67 -9.07
C CYS A 187 0.62 9.57 -9.68
N GLU A 188 1.21 8.84 -10.62
CA GLU A 188 0.71 7.55 -11.08
C GLU A 188 1.63 6.47 -10.52
N TYR A 189 1.01 5.43 -9.98
CA TYR A 189 1.67 4.27 -9.41
C TYR A 189 1.35 3.03 -10.24
N ARG A 190 2.24 2.04 -10.22
CA ARG A 190 2.02 0.73 -10.82
C ARG A 190 2.50 -0.36 -9.86
N TYR A 191 1.67 -1.34 -9.58
CA TYR A 191 2.08 -2.46 -8.74
C TYR A 191 2.86 -3.50 -9.56
N LEU A 192 4.14 -3.69 -9.26
CA LEU A 192 5.02 -4.63 -10.01
C LEU A 192 4.91 -6.09 -9.52
N GLY A 193 4.05 -6.38 -8.55
CA GLY A 193 3.99 -7.68 -7.88
C GLY A 193 5.06 -7.84 -6.80
N ARG A 194 5.02 -8.99 -6.11
CA ARG A 194 6.00 -9.31 -5.07
C ARG A 194 7.36 -9.64 -5.68
N GLN A 195 8.41 -8.98 -5.21
CA GLN A 195 9.79 -9.37 -5.47
C GLN A 195 10.40 -9.97 -4.20
N LYS A 196 11.07 -11.11 -4.34
CA LYS A 196 11.87 -11.68 -3.26
C LYS A 196 13.14 -10.85 -3.17
N ARG A 197 13.37 -10.19 -2.03
CA ARG A 197 14.62 -9.47 -1.78
C ARG A 197 15.73 -10.52 -1.58
N ASN A 198 16.70 -10.53 -2.49
CA ASN A 198 17.94 -11.32 -2.34
C ASN A 198 18.83 -10.74 -1.24
#